data_AF-A0A922TP66-F1
#
_entry.id   AF-A0A922TP66-F1
#
_cell.length_a   1.000
_cell.length_b   1.000
_cell.length_c   1.000
_cell.angle_alpha   90.00
_cell.angle_beta   90.00
_cell.angle_gamma   90.00
#
_symmetry.space_group_name_H-M   'P 1'
#
loop_
_entity.id
_entity.type
_entity.pdbx_description
1 polymer ?
#
loop_
_entity_poly.entity_id
_entity_poly.type
_entity_poly.pdbx_seq_one_letter_code
_entity_poly.pdbx_strand_id
1 'polypeptide(L)'
;MLSWAIHRQPHFKKQKPNETSVWIYGLYSDTKGNYIKKRIVDCTGEEITKEWLYHLGVPTALIDKLADESSINTVPVYMPFVTSYFMPRVKGDRPAVVPIGSANLAFIGNFAESPTRDTVFTTEYSVRTAMEAVYTLMNVDRGVPEVFNSIYDIRTLMRAMYYMNDKKPLKDMDLPIPKLVEKPLLKKLENNWIGELMKQQHLL
;
A
#
# COMPACT_ATOMS: atom_id res chain seq x y z
N MET A 1 13.33 -10.62 1.92
CA MET A 1 12.95 -9.20 2.08
C MET A 1 12.08 -9.08 3.32
N LEU A 2 12.61 -8.46 4.38
CA LEU A 2 11.94 -8.31 5.68
C LEU A 2 11.60 -6.83 5.91
N SER A 3 10.48 -6.57 6.55
CA SER A 3 10.05 -5.23 6.94
C SER A 3 9.33 -5.29 8.28
N TRP A 4 9.39 -4.20 9.03
CA TRP A 4 8.79 -4.11 10.35
C TRP A 4 8.28 -2.71 10.62
N ALA A 5 7.35 -2.59 11.58
CA ALA A 5 6.79 -1.32 12.00
C ALA A 5 6.49 -1.33 13.51
N ILE A 6 6.71 -0.18 14.15
CA ILE A 6 6.25 0.10 15.50
C ILE A 6 5.24 1.24 15.40
N HIS A 7 4.00 0.95 15.75
CA HIS A 7 2.95 1.96 15.83
C HIS A 7 3.05 2.73 17.15
N ARG A 8 2.22 3.77 17.32
CA ARG A 8 2.07 4.46 18.61
C ARG A 8 1.76 3.44 19.71
N GLN A 9 2.45 3.55 20.83
CA GLN A 9 2.27 2.67 21.98
C GLN A 9 1.41 3.36 23.06
N PRO A 10 0.57 2.60 23.79
CA PRO A 10 0.32 1.17 23.60
C PRO A 10 -0.53 0.88 22.35
N HIS A 11 -0.18 -0.14 21.58
CA HIS A 11 -1.01 -0.57 20.45
C HIS A 11 -2.28 -1.28 20.92
N PHE A 12 -2.18 -2.03 22.02
CA PHE A 12 -3.29 -2.71 22.67
C PHE A 12 -3.65 -2.01 23.99
N LYS A 13 -4.93 -1.74 24.25
CA LYS A 13 -5.36 -1.05 25.48
C LYS A 13 -4.88 -1.70 26.80
N LYS A 14 -4.62 -3.02 26.80
CA LYS A 14 -4.18 -3.79 27.97
C LYS A 14 -2.66 -3.96 28.06
N GLN A 15 -1.90 -3.46 27.08
CA GLN A 15 -0.43 -3.54 27.08
C GLN A 15 0.13 -2.75 28.27
N LYS A 16 1.15 -3.30 28.94
CA LYS A 16 1.76 -2.61 30.10
C LYS A 16 2.56 -1.39 29.65
N PRO A 17 2.75 -0.37 30.52
CA PRO A 17 3.48 0.85 30.16
C PRO A 17 4.93 0.64 29.70
N ASN A 18 5.56 -0.47 30.10
CA ASN A 18 6.94 -0.81 29.78
C ASN A 18 7.07 -1.80 28.61
N GLU A 19 5.98 -2.16 27.94
CA GLU A 19 5.98 -3.07 26.80
C GLU A 19 5.92 -2.27 25.47
N THR A 20 6.46 -2.83 24.39
CA THR A 20 6.35 -2.29 23.02
C THR A 20 5.99 -3.41 22.06
N SER A 21 4.95 -3.20 21.25
CA SER A 21 4.54 -4.15 20.22
C SER A 21 5.17 -3.80 18.87
N VAL A 22 5.86 -4.75 18.27
CA VAL A 22 6.47 -4.67 16.95
C VAL A 22 5.72 -5.59 15.99
N TRP A 23 5.40 -5.11 14.80
CA TRP A 23 4.89 -5.96 13.72
C TRP A 23 5.99 -6.22 12.70
N ILE A 24 6.21 -7.49 12.32
CA ILE A 24 7.25 -7.93 11.39
C ILE A 24 6.59 -8.77 10.31
N TYR A 25 7.03 -8.62 9.06
CA TYR A 25 6.66 -9.53 7.97
C TYR A 25 7.82 -9.77 7.00
N GLY A 26 7.79 -10.92 6.33
CA GLY A 26 8.70 -11.27 5.23
C GLY A 26 7.93 -11.44 3.93
N LEU A 27 8.32 -10.70 2.87
CA LEU A 27 7.67 -10.79 1.57
C LEU A 27 8.03 -12.08 0.81
N TYR A 28 9.25 -12.58 0.99
CA TYR A 28 9.71 -13.84 0.40
C TYR A 28 9.68 -14.92 1.47
N SER A 29 8.83 -15.93 1.25
CA SER A 29 8.60 -17.02 2.21
C SER A 29 9.40 -18.29 1.90
N ASP A 30 10.07 -18.34 0.75
CA ASP A 30 10.82 -19.48 0.22
C ASP A 30 12.35 -19.28 0.25
N THR A 31 12.83 -18.10 0.65
CA THR A 31 14.26 -17.78 0.76
C THR A 31 14.79 -18.01 2.17
N LYS A 32 16.02 -18.51 2.30
CA LYS A 32 16.74 -18.58 3.59
C LYS A 32 17.11 -17.18 4.08
N GLY A 33 17.04 -16.98 5.40
CA GLY A 33 17.50 -15.75 6.05
C GLY A 33 19.02 -15.53 5.98
N ASN A 34 19.44 -14.31 6.28
CA ASN A 34 20.84 -13.89 6.29
C ASN A 34 21.57 -14.38 7.54
N TYR A 35 20.93 -14.40 8.70
CA TYR A 35 21.47 -14.93 9.96
C TYR A 35 20.91 -16.32 10.24
N ILE A 36 19.58 -16.44 10.31
CA ILE A 36 18.90 -17.73 10.43
C ILE A 36 18.80 -18.41 9.07
N LYS A 37 19.48 -19.54 8.91
CA LYS A 37 19.60 -20.26 7.62
C LYS A 37 18.38 -21.12 7.26
N LYS A 38 17.20 -20.68 7.68
CA LYS A 38 15.89 -21.30 7.40
C LYS A 38 14.99 -20.31 6.68
N ARG A 39 13.93 -20.83 6.05
CA ARG A 39 12.85 -19.99 5.52
C ARG A 39 12.01 -19.48 6.69
N ILE A 40 11.40 -18.31 6.55
CA ILE A 40 10.56 -17.73 7.61
C ILE A 40 9.42 -18.66 8.05
N VAL A 41 8.92 -19.50 7.14
CA VAL A 41 7.85 -20.48 7.41
C VAL A 41 8.30 -21.64 8.29
N ASP A 42 9.61 -21.87 8.41
CA ASP A 42 10.21 -22.93 9.22
C ASP A 42 10.80 -22.37 10.55
N CYS A 43 10.58 -21.08 10.84
CA CYS A 43 11.13 -20.39 12.00
C CYS A 43 10.13 -20.34 13.17
N THR A 44 10.65 -20.43 14.39
CA THR A 44 9.93 -20.01 15.60
C THR A 44 9.88 -18.48 15.70
N GLY A 45 9.10 -17.96 16.65
CA GLY A 45 9.10 -16.53 16.95
C GLY A 45 10.49 -16.01 17.37
N GLU A 46 11.19 -16.75 18.22
CA GLU A 46 12.56 -16.43 18.64
C GLU A 46 13.50 -16.33 17.42
N GLU A 47 13.44 -17.29 16.49
CA GLU A 47 14.29 -17.27 15.30
C GLU A 47 13.96 -16.11 14.35
N ILE A 48 12.68 -15.74 14.21
CA ILE A 48 12.29 -14.52 13.48
C ILE A 48 12.90 -13.28 14.15
N THR A 49 12.87 -13.22 15.48
CA THR A 49 13.49 -12.14 16.25
C THR A 49 15.00 -12.10 16.07
N LYS A 50 15.68 -13.24 16.07
CA LYS A 50 17.14 -13.30 15.80
C LYS A 50 17.50 -12.72 14.44
N GLU A 51 16.77 -13.10 13.38
CA GLU A 51 16.96 -12.54 12.04
C GLU A 51 16.70 -11.03 12.02
N TRP A 52 15.65 -10.56 12.68
CA TRP A 52 15.32 -9.14 12.77
C TRP A 52 16.39 -8.34 13.53
N LEU A 53 16.83 -8.79 14.72
CA LEU A 53 17.88 -8.15 15.50
C LEU A 53 19.21 -8.09 14.75
N TYR A 54 19.54 -9.12 13.97
CA TYR A 54 20.70 -9.10 13.09
C TYR A 54 20.63 -7.96 12.06
N HIS A 55 19.48 -7.77 11.40
CA HIS A 55 19.28 -6.66 10.45
C HIS A 55 19.23 -5.28 11.11
N LEU A 56 18.92 -5.20 12.41
CA LEU A 56 19.05 -3.97 13.20
C LEU A 56 20.51 -3.65 13.59
N GLY A 57 21.46 -4.55 13.33
CA GLY A 57 22.87 -4.36 13.68
C GLY A 57 23.19 -4.67 15.15
N VAL A 58 22.35 -5.44 15.83
CA VAL A 58 22.67 -5.92 17.19
C VAL A 58 23.92 -6.82 17.14
N PRO A 59 24.91 -6.65 18.04
CA PRO A 59 26.08 -7.52 18.09
C PRO A 59 25.67 -8.99 18.18
N THR A 60 26.21 -9.84 17.31
CA THR A 60 25.81 -11.25 17.19
C THR A 60 25.94 -12.03 18.50
N ALA A 61 26.92 -11.70 19.33
CA ALA A 61 27.12 -12.29 20.65
C ALA A 61 25.98 -11.99 21.66
N LEU A 62 25.14 -10.98 21.39
CA LEU A 62 23.99 -10.61 22.21
C LEU A 62 22.65 -11.10 21.66
N ILE A 63 22.59 -11.50 20.39
CA ILE A 63 21.33 -11.83 19.70
C ILE A 63 20.60 -12.97 20.41
N ASP A 64 21.30 -14.05 20.76
CA ASP A 64 20.66 -15.19 21.43
C ASP A 64 20.05 -14.79 22.78
N LYS A 65 20.74 -13.97 23.57
CA LYS A 65 20.24 -13.49 24.86
C LYS A 65 19.04 -12.55 24.72
N LEU A 66 19.07 -11.66 23.73
CA LEU A 66 18.04 -10.64 23.54
C LEU A 66 16.78 -11.18 22.85
N ALA A 67 16.93 -12.18 21.98
CA ALA A 67 15.82 -12.85 21.32
C ALA A 67 15.07 -13.82 22.23
N ASP A 68 15.68 -14.23 23.35
CA ASP A 68 15.07 -15.10 24.36
C ASP A 68 13.70 -14.55 24.81
N GLU A 69 12.75 -15.46 25.03
CA GLU A 69 11.35 -15.13 25.32
C GLU A 69 11.19 -14.31 26.63
N SER A 70 12.13 -14.42 27.57
CA SER A 70 12.15 -13.57 28.78
C SER A 70 12.36 -12.08 28.46
N SER A 71 12.94 -11.77 27.30
CA SER A 71 13.17 -10.41 26.80
C SER A 71 12.17 -10.02 25.70
N ILE A 72 11.94 -10.89 24.71
CA ILE A 72 11.07 -10.61 23.56
C ILE A 72 10.17 -11.81 23.27
N ASN A 73 8.88 -11.67 23.58
CA ASN A 73 7.88 -12.66 23.16
C ASN A 73 7.39 -12.37 21.74
N THR A 74 7.61 -13.31 20.82
CA THR A 74 7.24 -13.19 19.41
C THR A 74 6.33 -14.33 18.98
N VAL A 75 5.16 -14.00 18.44
CA VAL A 75 4.15 -14.97 18.01
C VAL A 75 4.05 -14.96 16.48
N PRO A 76 4.56 -15.99 15.77
CA PRO A 76 4.42 -16.09 14.32
C PRO A 76 2.98 -16.46 13.92
N VAL A 77 2.53 -15.94 12.78
CA VAL A 77 1.25 -16.31 12.16
C VAL A 77 1.50 -16.64 10.69
N TYR A 78 1.07 -17.83 10.28
CA TYR A 78 1.08 -18.23 8.87
C TYR A 78 -0.28 -18.00 8.24
N MET A 79 -0.32 -17.32 7.10
CA MET A 79 -1.56 -16.94 6.41
C MET A 79 -1.49 -17.34 4.93
N PRO A 80 -2.12 -18.46 4.52
CA PRO A 80 -2.01 -18.94 3.13
C PRO A 80 -2.63 -17.98 2.10
N PHE A 81 -3.58 -17.13 2.52
CA PHE A 81 -4.35 -16.26 1.63
C PHE A 81 -4.07 -14.77 1.81
N VAL A 82 -3.01 -14.40 2.55
CA VAL A 82 -2.73 -12.98 2.83
C VAL A 82 -2.49 -12.16 1.57
N THR A 83 -1.93 -12.76 0.51
CA THR A 83 -1.66 -12.08 -0.77
C THR A 83 -2.79 -12.25 -1.80
N SER A 84 -3.88 -12.97 -1.46
CA SER A 84 -4.86 -13.42 -2.45
C SER A 84 -5.61 -12.29 -3.16
N TYR A 85 -5.75 -11.12 -2.55
CA TYR A 85 -6.38 -9.95 -3.20
C TYR A 85 -5.62 -9.46 -4.43
N PHE A 86 -4.31 -9.71 -4.52
CA PHE A 86 -3.44 -9.22 -5.60
C PHE A 86 -3.11 -10.27 -6.65
N MET A 87 -3.74 -11.45 -6.58
CA MET A 87 -3.61 -12.43 -7.67
C MET A 87 -4.11 -11.80 -8.97
N PRO A 88 -3.37 -11.97 -10.09
CA PRO A 88 -3.85 -11.54 -11.40
C PRO A 88 -5.23 -12.12 -11.68
N ARG A 89 -6.09 -11.31 -12.29
CA ARG A 89 -7.50 -11.65 -12.52
C ARG A 89 -7.93 -11.16 -13.89
N VAL A 90 -9.02 -11.73 -14.40
CA VAL A 90 -9.74 -11.24 -15.57
C VAL A 90 -11.10 -10.67 -15.17
N LYS A 91 -11.73 -9.93 -16.08
CA LYS A 91 -13.10 -9.43 -15.87
C LYS A 91 -14.04 -10.63 -15.72
N GLY A 92 -14.80 -10.66 -14.62
CA GLY A 92 -15.72 -11.75 -14.29
C GLY A 92 -15.26 -12.65 -13.15
N ASP A 93 -13.96 -12.67 -12.80
CA ASP A 93 -13.46 -13.49 -11.68
C ASP A 93 -14.01 -13.05 -10.31
N ARG A 94 -14.39 -11.77 -10.20
CA ARG A 94 -15.07 -11.21 -9.02
C ARG A 94 -16.52 -10.90 -9.38
N PRO A 95 -17.50 -11.28 -8.54
CA PRO A 95 -18.89 -10.95 -8.77
C PRO A 95 -19.12 -9.46 -8.57
N ALA A 96 -19.99 -8.85 -9.39
CA ALA A 96 -20.45 -7.48 -9.15
C ALA A 96 -21.06 -7.36 -7.74
N VAL A 97 -20.90 -6.19 -7.10
CA VAL A 97 -21.46 -5.92 -5.76
C VAL A 97 -22.95 -6.29 -5.70
N VAL A 98 -23.73 -5.87 -6.69
CA VAL A 98 -25.08 -6.38 -6.95
C VAL A 98 -25.11 -6.96 -8.37
N PRO A 99 -25.17 -8.30 -8.52
CA PRO A 99 -25.25 -8.93 -9.83
C PRO A 99 -26.49 -8.48 -10.62
N ILE A 100 -26.37 -8.42 -11.96
CA ILE A 100 -27.48 -8.06 -12.85
C ILE A 100 -28.66 -9.01 -12.61
N GLY A 101 -29.85 -8.45 -12.36
CA GLY A 101 -31.06 -9.22 -12.07
C GLY A 101 -31.19 -9.71 -10.62
N SER A 102 -30.22 -9.43 -9.76
CA SER A 102 -30.34 -9.72 -8.33
C SER A 102 -31.41 -8.86 -7.68
N ALA A 103 -32.34 -9.49 -6.96
CA ALA A 103 -33.42 -8.79 -6.24
C ALA A 103 -33.07 -8.54 -4.76
N ASN A 104 -32.29 -9.42 -4.14
CA ASN A 104 -32.07 -9.43 -2.69
C ASN A 104 -30.70 -9.99 -2.26
N LEU A 105 -29.77 -10.18 -3.19
CA LEU A 105 -28.42 -10.70 -2.92
C LEU A 105 -27.35 -9.67 -3.34
N ALA A 106 -26.34 -9.48 -2.49
CA ALA A 106 -25.16 -8.69 -2.78
C ALA A 106 -23.88 -9.39 -2.28
N PHE A 107 -22.76 -9.09 -2.93
CA PHE A 107 -21.41 -9.45 -2.49
C PHE A 107 -20.69 -8.21 -1.99
N ILE A 108 -20.07 -8.29 -0.81
CA ILE A 108 -19.30 -7.18 -0.21
C ILE A 108 -17.88 -7.62 0.14
N GLY A 109 -17.00 -6.65 0.36
CA GLY A 109 -15.61 -6.87 0.70
C GLY A 109 -14.69 -6.90 -0.52
N ASN A 110 -13.41 -7.17 -0.28
CA ASN A 110 -12.33 -6.99 -1.25
C ASN A 110 -12.36 -7.96 -2.44
N PHE A 111 -13.17 -9.03 -2.38
CA PHE A 111 -13.39 -9.94 -3.51
C PHE A 111 -14.66 -9.63 -4.33
N ALA A 112 -15.44 -8.61 -3.97
CA ALA A 112 -16.51 -8.10 -4.83
C ALA A 112 -15.96 -7.12 -5.89
N GLU A 113 -16.64 -6.99 -7.01
CA GLU A 113 -16.34 -6.04 -8.08
C GLU A 113 -17.26 -4.81 -7.92
N SER A 114 -16.77 -3.79 -7.22
CA SER A 114 -17.35 -2.44 -7.31
C SER A 114 -17.28 -1.96 -8.77
N PRO A 115 -18.30 -1.26 -9.30
CA PRO A 115 -18.25 -0.67 -10.64
C PRO A 115 -17.23 0.49 -10.74
N THR A 116 -16.59 0.87 -9.65
CA THR A 116 -15.62 1.97 -9.58
C THR A 116 -14.18 1.51 -9.86
N ARG A 117 -13.24 2.45 -9.84
CA ARG A 117 -11.79 2.24 -10.00
C ARG A 117 -11.04 2.07 -8.66
N ASP A 118 -11.75 1.67 -7.61
CA ASP A 118 -11.19 1.61 -6.25
C ASP A 118 -10.22 0.43 -6.07
N THR A 119 -9.41 0.48 -5.00
CA THR A 119 -8.33 -0.48 -4.74
C THR A 119 -8.63 -1.42 -3.58
N VAL A 120 -8.42 -2.72 -3.81
CA VAL A 120 -8.52 -3.77 -2.77
C VAL A 120 -7.33 -3.72 -1.81
N PHE A 121 -7.34 -4.58 -0.79
CA PHE A 121 -6.41 -4.54 0.34
C PHE A 121 -6.57 -3.25 1.17
N THR A 122 -7.75 -2.65 1.12
CA THR A 122 -8.09 -1.45 1.88
C THR A 122 -9.37 -1.67 2.66
N THR A 123 -9.47 -1.00 3.80
CA THR A 123 -10.73 -0.92 4.55
C THR A 123 -11.77 -0.10 3.77
N GLU A 124 -11.34 0.94 3.04
CA GLU A 124 -12.17 1.76 2.16
C GLU A 124 -12.98 0.90 1.18
N TYR A 125 -12.35 -0.04 0.47
CA TYR A 125 -13.07 -0.92 -0.46
C TYR A 125 -14.16 -1.76 0.22
N SER A 126 -13.90 -2.20 1.46
CA SER A 126 -14.89 -2.96 2.24
C SER A 126 -16.09 -2.09 2.60
N VAL A 127 -15.84 -0.83 2.99
CA VAL A 127 -16.91 0.13 3.30
C VAL A 127 -17.66 0.56 2.04
N ARG A 128 -16.96 0.80 0.93
CA ARG A 128 -17.54 1.14 -0.36
C ARG A 128 -18.48 0.06 -0.85
N THR A 129 -18.01 -1.18 -0.94
CA THR A 129 -18.84 -2.30 -1.44
C THR A 129 -20.07 -2.53 -0.56
N ALA A 130 -19.94 -2.35 0.77
CA ALA A 130 -21.09 -2.37 1.67
C ALA A 130 -22.07 -1.20 1.39
N MET A 131 -21.56 0.02 1.19
CA MET A 131 -22.38 1.19 0.88
C MET A 131 -23.11 1.02 -0.45
N GLU A 132 -22.40 0.63 -1.51
CA GLU A 132 -22.96 0.37 -2.84
C GLU A 132 -24.04 -0.72 -2.78
N ALA A 133 -23.79 -1.84 -2.10
CA ALA A 133 -24.76 -2.92 -1.94
C ALA A 133 -26.06 -2.44 -1.26
N VAL A 134 -25.93 -1.77 -0.11
CA VAL A 134 -27.10 -1.27 0.64
C VAL A 134 -27.86 -0.23 -0.16
N TYR A 135 -27.16 0.71 -0.79
CA TYR A 135 -27.80 1.80 -1.53
C TYR A 135 -28.55 1.28 -2.75
N THR A 136 -27.97 0.33 -3.48
CA THR A 136 -28.62 -0.29 -4.64
C THR A 136 -29.81 -1.16 -4.25
N LEU A 137 -29.67 -2.05 -3.27
CA LEU A 137 -30.77 -2.98 -2.92
C LEU A 137 -31.92 -2.30 -2.19
N MET A 138 -31.65 -1.26 -1.39
CA MET A 138 -32.67 -0.55 -0.62
C MET A 138 -33.19 0.71 -1.30
N ASN A 139 -32.75 1.00 -2.53
CA ASN A 139 -33.09 2.23 -3.27
C ASN A 139 -32.88 3.50 -2.42
N VAL A 140 -31.72 3.60 -1.77
CA VAL A 140 -31.38 4.78 -0.96
C VAL A 140 -31.15 5.97 -1.91
N ASP A 141 -32.01 6.99 -1.84
CA ASP A 141 -31.95 8.18 -2.69
C ASP A 141 -30.86 9.16 -2.22
N ARG A 142 -29.60 8.73 -2.33
CA ARG A 142 -28.41 9.53 -2.00
C ARG A 142 -27.22 9.05 -2.82
N GLY A 143 -26.40 9.99 -3.30
CA GLY A 143 -25.16 9.65 -4.00
C GLY A 143 -24.15 8.92 -3.11
N VAL A 144 -23.59 7.83 -3.62
CA VAL A 144 -22.35 7.23 -3.10
C VAL A 144 -21.16 8.03 -3.62
N PRO A 145 -20.19 8.44 -2.78
CA PRO A 145 -19.04 9.19 -3.26
C PRO A 145 -18.23 8.36 -4.26
N GLU A 146 -17.88 8.95 -5.40
CA GLU A 146 -16.92 8.33 -6.32
C GLU A 146 -15.55 8.15 -5.65
N VAL A 147 -14.71 7.32 -6.25
CA VAL A 147 -13.30 7.29 -5.85
C VAL A 147 -12.70 8.67 -6.08
N PHE A 148 -11.90 9.17 -5.14
CA PHE A 148 -11.31 10.51 -5.23
C PHE A 148 -10.64 10.75 -6.59
N ASN A 149 -10.95 11.87 -7.24
CA ASN A 149 -10.64 12.18 -8.64
C ASN A 149 -9.22 12.69 -8.90
N SER A 150 -8.27 12.42 -7.99
CA SER A 150 -6.87 12.86 -8.10
C SER A 150 -6.21 12.53 -9.43
N ILE A 151 -6.50 11.37 -10.02
CA ILE A 151 -5.92 10.94 -11.30
C ILE A 151 -6.38 11.80 -12.49
N TYR A 152 -7.51 12.48 -12.36
CA TYR A 152 -8.04 13.39 -13.39
C TYR A 152 -7.68 14.85 -13.13
N ASP A 153 -7.10 15.16 -11.96
CA ASP A 153 -6.62 16.49 -11.62
C ASP A 153 -5.22 16.71 -12.17
N ILE A 154 -5.11 17.55 -13.21
CA ILE A 154 -3.83 17.88 -13.85
C ILE A 154 -2.78 18.42 -12.88
N ARG A 155 -3.19 19.07 -11.79
CA ARG A 155 -2.27 19.58 -10.75
C ARG A 155 -1.61 18.41 -10.02
N THR A 156 -2.39 17.37 -9.71
CA THR A 156 -1.88 16.15 -9.09
C THR A 156 -0.97 15.38 -10.05
N LEU A 157 -1.30 15.32 -11.34
CA LEU A 157 -0.44 14.69 -12.35
C LEU A 157 0.91 15.41 -12.49
N MET A 158 0.89 16.74 -12.57
CA MET A 158 2.09 17.58 -12.60
C MET A 158 2.94 17.37 -11.33
N ARG A 159 2.28 17.40 -10.16
CA ARG A 159 2.94 17.15 -8.88
C ARG A 159 3.53 15.75 -8.83
N ALA A 160 2.81 14.73 -9.28
CA ALA A 160 3.32 13.35 -9.33
C ALA A 160 4.57 13.26 -10.19
N MET A 161 4.59 13.88 -11.37
CA MET A 161 5.77 13.92 -12.23
C MET A 161 6.99 14.54 -11.52
N TYR A 162 6.80 15.62 -10.77
CA TYR A 162 7.88 16.25 -10.01
C TYR A 162 8.44 15.32 -8.93
N TYR A 163 7.59 14.76 -8.08
CA TYR A 163 8.03 13.90 -6.98
C TYR A 163 8.57 12.54 -7.46
N MET A 164 8.07 11.99 -8.57
CA MET A 164 8.58 10.76 -9.18
C MET A 164 9.98 10.94 -9.79
N ASN A 165 10.34 12.16 -10.17
CA ASN A 165 11.65 12.49 -10.72
C ASN A 165 12.58 13.14 -9.68
N ASP A 166 12.49 12.71 -8.42
CA ASP A 166 13.33 13.21 -7.32
C ASP A 166 13.32 14.75 -7.19
N LYS A 167 12.15 15.37 -7.38
CA LYS A 167 11.97 16.83 -7.26
C LYS A 167 12.79 17.64 -8.29
N LYS A 168 13.09 17.04 -9.45
CA LYS A 168 13.70 17.75 -10.57
C LYS A 168 12.65 18.51 -11.37
N PRO A 169 12.91 19.75 -11.83
CA PRO A 169 12.07 20.41 -12.81
C PRO A 169 12.26 19.78 -14.19
N LEU A 170 11.35 20.04 -15.13
CA LEU A 170 11.35 19.43 -16.47
C LEU A 170 12.66 19.60 -17.23
N LYS A 171 13.31 20.76 -17.10
CA LYS A 171 14.61 21.06 -17.74
C LYS A 171 15.75 20.12 -17.32
N ASP A 172 15.60 19.47 -16.15
CA ASP A 172 16.60 18.56 -15.57
C ASP A 172 16.15 17.09 -15.68
N MET A 173 15.00 16.83 -16.31
CA MET A 173 14.48 15.49 -16.58
C MET A 173 14.97 15.00 -17.95
N ASP A 174 15.21 13.69 -18.06
CA ASP A 174 15.44 13.05 -19.36
C ASP A 174 14.09 12.76 -20.02
N LEU A 175 13.59 13.74 -20.77
CA LEU A 175 12.29 13.63 -21.42
C LEU A 175 12.39 12.74 -22.68
N PRO A 176 11.41 11.86 -22.93
CA PRO A 176 11.37 11.01 -24.13
C PRO A 176 10.92 11.81 -25.37
N ILE A 177 11.47 13.00 -25.56
CA ILE A 177 11.21 13.89 -26.70
C ILE A 177 12.53 14.38 -27.29
N PRO A 178 12.60 14.70 -28.60
CA PRO A 178 13.82 15.22 -29.19
C PRO A 178 14.24 16.55 -28.55
N LYS A 179 15.51 16.69 -28.15
CA LYS A 179 16.07 17.92 -27.53
C LYS A 179 15.83 19.19 -28.35
N LEU A 180 15.68 19.07 -29.67
CA LEU A 180 15.38 20.19 -30.56
C LEU A 180 14.00 20.83 -30.28
N VAL A 181 13.05 20.05 -29.75
CA VAL A 181 11.66 20.48 -29.50
C VAL A 181 11.47 20.92 -28.04
N GLU A 182 12.36 20.53 -27.14
CA GLU A 182 12.30 20.81 -25.70
C GLU A 182 12.30 22.31 -25.40
N LYS A 183 13.28 23.06 -25.92
CA LYS A 183 13.37 24.52 -25.68
C LYS A 183 12.17 25.30 -26.23
N PRO A 184 11.72 25.09 -27.50
CA PRO A 184 10.50 25.73 -28.00
C PRO A 184 9.25 25.40 -27.18
N LEU A 185 9.12 24.14 -26.73
CA LEU A 185 7.98 23.70 -25.91
C LEU A 185 7.96 24.40 -24.56
N LEU A 186 9.08 24.41 -23.83
CA LEU A 186 9.20 25.09 -22.54
C LEU A 186 8.87 26.58 -22.66
N LYS A 187 9.41 27.27 -23.68
CA LYS A 187 9.10 28.68 -23.93
C LYS A 187 7.62 28.92 -24.22
N LYS A 188 6.95 28.01 -24.94
CA LYS A 188 5.50 28.12 -25.20
C LYS A 188 4.69 27.92 -23.91
N LEU A 189 5.11 27.00 -23.05
CA LEU A 189 4.46 26.71 -21.78
C LEU A 189 4.58 27.87 -20.80
N GLU A 190 5.76 28.49 -20.68
CA GLU A 190 6.02 29.61 -19.75
C GLU A 190 5.09 30.82 -19.91
N ASN A 191 4.52 31.01 -21.11
CA ASN A 191 3.73 32.17 -21.49
C ASN A 191 2.21 31.91 -21.46
N ASN A 192 1.75 30.89 -20.73
CA ASN A 192 0.33 30.59 -20.59
C ASN A 192 -0.01 30.02 -19.20
N TRP A 193 -1.31 29.85 -18.94
CA TRP A 193 -1.84 29.33 -17.67
C TRP A 193 -1.33 27.92 -17.30
N ILE A 194 -1.08 27.05 -18.28
CA ILE A 194 -0.48 25.73 -18.01
C ILE A 194 0.92 25.91 -17.43
N GLY A 195 1.71 26.87 -17.94
CA GLY A 195 3.01 27.22 -17.36
C GLY A 195 2.92 27.74 -15.93
N GLU A 196 1.91 28.56 -15.62
CA GLU A 196 1.67 29.02 -14.24
C GLU A 196 1.37 27.85 -13.31
N LEU A 197 0.50 26.91 -13.72
CA LEU A 197 0.23 25.69 -12.95
C LEU A 197 1.49 24.84 -12.75
N MET A 198 2.29 24.67 -13.79
CA MET A 198 3.52 23.87 -13.71
C MET A 198 4.54 24.53 -12.77
N LYS A 199 4.67 25.86 -12.78
CA LYS A 199 5.49 26.61 -11.80
C LYS A 199 4.97 26.42 -10.37
N GLN A 200 3.65 26.46 -10.16
CA GLN A 200 3.05 26.18 -8.85
C GLN A 200 3.33 24.75 -8.35
N GLN A 201 3.50 23.79 -9.26
CA GLN A 201 3.87 22.40 -8.94
C GLN A 201 5.38 22.13 -9.05
N HIS A 202 6.22 23.16 -9.17
CA HIS A 202 7.70 23.07 -9.25
C HIS A 202 8.26 22.31 -10.48
N LEU A 203 7.45 22.14 -11.53
CA LEU A 203 7.88 21.49 -12.78
C LEU A 203 8.56 22.41 -13.78
N LEU A 204 8.30 23.72 -13.71
CA LEU A 204 8.94 24.75 -14.52
C LEU A 204 9.64 25.76 -13.62
#